data_AF-B1YZU8-F1
#
_entry.id   AF-B1YZU8-F1
#
_cell.length_a   1.000
_cell.length_b   1.000
_cell.length_c   1.000
_cell.angle_alpha   90.00
_cell.angle_beta   90.00
_cell.angle_gamma   90.00
#
_symmetry.space_group_name_H-M   'P 1'
#
loop_
_entity.id
_entity.type
_entity.pdbx_description
1 polymer ?
#
loop_
_entity_poly.entity_id
_entity_poly.type
_entity_poly.pdbx_seq_one_letter_code
_entity_poly.pdbx_strand_id
1 'polypeptide(L)'
;MIDLADILPSALPDAVAWADAQAAHGLAQGVPLTPAQADDARIVGVAQPERIRIVVGDRLPFPDTPALAAIARDTGLLRPGTIGLTLGHAVFVLRGHDTRRLLTHEFRHVHQYEEAGSIGAFLARYLHEIATVGYHDAPLEADARQHEFD
;
A
#
# COMPACT_ATOMS: atom_id res chain seq x y z
N MET A 1 -21.30 -12.17 -11.00
CA MET A 1 -20.05 -11.52 -10.57
C MET A 1 -20.29 -11.14 -9.12
N ILE A 2 -19.50 -11.65 -8.19
CA ILE A 2 -19.68 -11.30 -6.77
C ILE A 2 -19.18 -9.87 -6.61
N ASP A 3 -19.98 -8.99 -6.03
CA ASP A 3 -19.57 -7.61 -5.77
C ASP A 3 -18.49 -7.62 -4.67
N LEU A 4 -17.39 -6.91 -4.90
CA LEU A 4 -16.33 -6.76 -3.90
C LEU A 4 -16.90 -6.21 -2.59
N ALA A 5 -17.88 -5.32 -2.65
CA ALA A 5 -18.55 -4.76 -1.48
C ALA A 5 -19.26 -5.84 -0.64
N ASP A 6 -19.79 -6.90 -1.28
CA ASP A 6 -20.50 -7.99 -0.59
C ASP A 6 -19.56 -8.94 0.15
N ILE A 7 -18.33 -9.14 -0.35
CA ILE A 7 -17.33 -10.04 0.26
C ILE A 7 -16.35 -9.32 1.18
N LEU A 8 -16.28 -7.99 1.09
CA LEU A 8 -15.34 -7.21 1.88
C LEU A 8 -15.43 -7.49 3.39
N PRO A 9 -16.63 -7.50 4.01
CA PRO A 9 -16.73 -7.67 5.46
C PRO A 9 -16.20 -9.02 5.94
N SER A 10 -16.37 -10.09 5.16
CA SER A 10 -15.93 -11.43 5.53
C SER A 10 -14.46 -11.68 5.22
N ALA A 11 -13.90 -11.03 4.20
CA ALA A 11 -12.50 -11.19 3.81
C ALA A 11 -11.54 -10.22 4.50
N LEU A 12 -12.04 -9.10 5.03
CA LEU A 12 -11.21 -8.07 5.65
C LEU A 12 -10.33 -8.61 6.78
N PRO A 13 -10.78 -9.47 7.72
CA PRO A 13 -9.91 -9.99 8.79
C PRO A 13 -8.68 -10.73 8.25
N ASP A 14 -8.86 -11.58 7.23
CA ASP A 14 -7.78 -12.33 6.62
C ASP A 14 -6.84 -11.41 5.82
N ALA A 15 -7.38 -10.40 5.14
CA ALA A 15 -6.60 -9.40 4.42
C ALA A 15 -5.71 -8.58 5.37
N VAL A 16 -6.25 -8.19 6.53
CA VAL A 16 -5.52 -7.48 7.58
C VAL A 16 -4.42 -8.37 8.16
N ALA A 17 -4.74 -9.62 8.51
CA ALA A 17 -3.74 -10.55 9.05
C ALA A 17 -2.59 -10.80 8.06
N TRP A 18 -2.90 -10.93 6.77
CA TRP A 18 -1.88 -11.02 5.72
C TRP A 18 -1.04 -9.73 5.63
N ALA A 19 -1.69 -8.57 5.61
CA ALA A 19 -1.03 -7.27 5.52
C ALA A 19 -0.11 -6.99 6.71
N ASP A 20 -0.55 -7.30 7.93
CA ASP A 20 0.27 -7.19 9.14
C ASP A 20 1.51 -8.09 9.08
N ALA A 21 1.34 -9.34 8.61
CA ALA A 21 2.47 -10.27 8.46
C ALA A 21 3.49 -9.78 7.42
N GLN A 22 3.03 -9.27 6.28
CA GLN A 22 3.91 -8.70 5.26
C GLN A 22 4.57 -7.41 5.75
N ALA A 23 3.83 -6.53 6.44
CA ALA A 23 4.38 -5.31 7.02
C ALA A 23 5.50 -5.61 8.02
N ALA A 24 5.28 -6.57 8.93
CA ALA A 24 6.31 -7.01 9.87
C ALA A 24 7.56 -7.57 9.16
N HIS A 25 7.36 -8.37 8.12
CA HIS A 25 8.46 -8.89 7.30
C HIS A 25 9.24 -7.78 6.60
N GLY A 26 8.53 -6.82 5.98
CA GLY A 26 9.13 -5.69 5.28
C GLY A 26 9.89 -4.75 6.22
N LEU A 27 9.37 -4.51 7.42
CA LEU A 27 10.07 -3.72 8.44
C LEU A 27 11.35 -4.39 8.95
N ALA A 28 11.38 -5.72 8.99
CA ALA A 28 12.55 -6.48 9.42
C ALA A 28 13.66 -6.56 8.35
N GLN A 29 13.29 -6.56 7.07
CA GLN A 29 14.23 -6.82 5.97
C GLN A 29 14.53 -5.60 5.10
N GLY A 30 13.66 -4.59 5.10
CA GLY A 30 13.84 -3.41 4.28
C GLY A 30 14.95 -2.49 4.78
N VAL A 31 15.39 -1.61 3.90
CA VAL A 31 16.42 -0.61 4.21
C VAL A 31 15.77 0.68 4.70
N PRO A 32 16.40 1.43 5.62
CA PRO A 32 15.91 2.76 6.00
C PRO A 32 15.99 3.73 4.82
N LEU A 33 15.20 4.81 4.90
CA LEU A 33 15.26 5.88 3.91
C LEU A 33 16.62 6.57 3.90
N THR A 34 17.06 6.97 2.71
CA THR A 34 18.11 7.98 2.57
C THR A 34 17.61 9.34 3.08
N PRO A 35 18.49 10.30 3.39
CA PRO A 35 18.07 11.64 3.80
C PRO A 35 17.11 12.31 2.81
N ALA A 36 17.39 12.22 1.51
CA ALA A 36 16.54 12.78 0.47
C ALA A 36 15.15 12.12 0.43
N GLN A 37 15.07 10.79 0.53
CA GLN A 37 13.79 10.09 0.61
C GLN A 37 13.01 10.43 1.89
N ALA A 38 13.71 10.62 3.02
CA ALA A 38 13.08 11.04 4.27
C ALA A 38 12.52 12.46 4.16
N ASP A 39 13.19 13.36 3.45
CA ASP A 39 12.68 14.70 3.17
C ASP A 39 11.45 14.64 2.26
N ASP A 40 11.49 13.84 1.19
CA ASP A 40 10.32 13.60 0.33
C ASP A 40 9.14 13.02 1.12
N ALA A 41 9.38 12.04 2.00
CA ALA A 41 8.36 11.47 2.87
C ALA A 41 7.70 12.53 3.77
N ARG A 42 8.48 13.44 4.35
CA ARG A 42 7.94 14.57 5.15
C ARG A 42 7.13 15.54 4.31
N ILE A 43 7.59 15.84 3.09
CA ILE A 43 6.88 16.75 2.17
C ILE A 43 5.48 16.20 1.84
N VAL A 44 5.35 14.89 1.65
CA VAL A 44 4.04 14.24 1.40
C VAL A 44 3.24 13.95 2.67
N GLY A 45 3.70 14.40 3.84
CA GLY A 45 2.94 14.39 5.09
C GLY A 45 3.27 13.26 6.07
N VAL A 46 4.26 12.41 5.79
CA VAL A 46 4.65 11.33 6.73
C VAL A 46 5.19 11.94 8.03
N ALA A 47 4.60 11.54 9.15
CA ALA A 47 4.98 11.99 10.48
C ALA A 47 6.24 11.29 11.00
N GLN A 48 6.41 10.00 10.70
CA GLN A 48 7.52 9.17 11.21
C GLN A 48 8.33 8.53 10.07
N PRO A 49 9.00 9.32 9.21
CA PRO A 49 9.75 8.81 8.07
C PRO A 49 10.88 7.83 8.46
N GLU A 50 11.43 7.95 9.66
CA GLU A 50 12.46 7.05 10.20
C GLU A 50 11.99 5.61 10.43
N ARG A 51 10.66 5.39 10.47
CA ARG A 51 10.07 4.06 10.56
C ARG A 51 9.93 3.38 9.22
N ILE A 52 9.96 4.14 8.12
CA ILE A 52 9.79 3.57 6.78
C ILE A 52 10.95 2.62 6.48
N ARG A 53 10.60 1.46 5.94
CA ARG A 53 11.56 0.49 5.38
C ARG A 53 11.17 0.17 3.96
N ILE A 54 12.11 0.36 3.03
CA ILE A 54 11.93 0.03 1.61
C ILE A 54 12.48 -1.35 1.34
N VAL A 55 11.65 -2.22 0.76
CA VAL A 55 12.02 -3.53 0.27
C VAL A 55 12.00 -3.49 -1.27
N VAL A 56 13.17 -3.62 -1.89
CA VAL A 56 13.28 -3.72 -3.35
C VAL A 56 13.42 -5.19 -3.72
N GLY A 57 12.47 -5.72 -4.49
CA GLY A 57 12.42 -7.15 -4.85
C GLY A 57 12.07 -7.38 -6.32
N ASP A 58 12.28 -8.61 -6.80
CA ASP A 58 11.90 -8.99 -8.16
C ASP A 58 10.40 -9.33 -8.29
N ARG A 59 9.70 -9.42 -7.15
CA ARG A 59 8.25 -9.61 -7.05
C ARG A 59 7.73 -8.87 -5.82
N LEU A 60 6.50 -8.36 -5.92
CA LEU A 60 5.78 -7.84 -4.75
C LEU A 60 5.21 -9.01 -3.93
N PRO A 61 5.00 -8.82 -2.61
CA PRO A 61 4.22 -9.75 -1.81
C PRO A 61 2.84 -9.97 -2.43
N PHE A 62 2.38 -11.21 -2.43
CA PHE A 62 1.07 -11.58 -2.95
C PHE A 62 0.44 -12.65 -2.05
N PRO A 63 -0.87 -12.60 -1.77
CA PRO A 63 -1.51 -13.59 -0.91
C PRO A 63 -1.62 -14.97 -1.60
N ASP A 64 -1.22 -16.02 -0.87
CA ASP A 64 -1.32 -17.42 -1.35
C ASP A 64 -2.74 -17.98 -1.23
N THR A 65 -3.55 -17.44 -0.32
CA THR A 65 -4.93 -17.89 -0.09
C THR A 65 -5.81 -17.53 -1.30
N PRO A 66 -6.50 -18.49 -1.94
CA PRO A 66 -7.27 -18.23 -3.17
C PRO A 66 -8.29 -17.08 -3.07
N ALA A 67 -8.95 -16.93 -1.92
CA ALA A 67 -9.92 -15.88 -1.68
C ALA A 67 -9.28 -14.48 -1.68
N LEU A 68 -8.21 -14.29 -0.90
CA LEU A 68 -7.45 -13.03 -0.87
C LEU A 68 -6.77 -12.74 -2.21
N ALA A 69 -6.27 -13.77 -2.88
CA ALA A 69 -5.69 -13.66 -4.23
C ALA A 69 -6.72 -13.19 -5.26
N ALA A 70 -7.97 -13.65 -5.17
CA ALA A 70 -9.06 -13.18 -6.03
C ALA A 70 -9.37 -11.70 -5.75
N ILE A 71 -9.54 -11.34 -4.48
CA ILE A 71 -9.78 -9.95 -4.07
C ILE A 71 -8.67 -9.03 -4.56
N ALA A 72 -7.41 -9.40 -4.33
CA ALA A 72 -6.27 -8.58 -4.73
C ALA A 72 -6.17 -8.36 -6.25
N ARG A 73 -6.58 -9.34 -7.06
CA ARG A 73 -6.66 -9.21 -8.53
C ARG A 73 -7.87 -8.37 -8.96
N ASP A 74 -9.02 -8.59 -8.33
CA ASP A 74 -10.29 -7.99 -8.75
C ASP A 74 -10.40 -6.53 -8.31
N THR A 75 -9.79 -6.14 -7.19
CA THR A 75 -9.76 -4.75 -6.69
C THR A 75 -8.88 -3.83 -7.53
N GLY A 76 -7.82 -4.33 -8.16
CA GLY A 76 -6.76 -3.47 -8.70
C GLY A 76 -5.52 -3.37 -7.83
N LEU A 77 -5.63 -3.69 -6.54
CA LEU A 77 -4.57 -3.50 -5.55
C LEU A 77 -3.28 -4.25 -5.92
N LEU A 78 -3.38 -5.50 -6.42
CA LEU A 78 -2.23 -6.29 -6.87
C LEU A 78 -2.49 -6.88 -8.26
N ARG A 79 -2.88 -6.03 -9.22
CA ARG A 79 -3.03 -6.45 -10.63
C ARG A 79 -1.65 -6.66 -11.29
N PRO A 80 -1.60 -7.44 -12.39
CA PRO A 80 -0.41 -7.46 -13.25
C PRO A 80 -0.05 -6.02 -13.65
N GLY A 81 1.17 -5.58 -13.31
CA GLY A 81 1.63 -4.21 -13.54
C GLY A 81 1.70 -3.32 -12.28
N THR A 82 1.23 -3.80 -11.12
CA THR A 82 1.52 -3.15 -9.84
C THR A 82 3.03 -3.18 -9.59
N ILE A 83 3.63 -2.00 -9.41
CA ILE A 83 5.09 -1.81 -9.23
C ILE A 83 5.47 -1.41 -7.81
N GLY A 84 4.50 -1.05 -6.97
CA GLY A 84 4.67 -0.67 -5.57
C GLY A 84 3.53 -1.20 -4.69
N LEU A 85 3.80 -1.38 -3.40
CA LEU A 85 2.82 -1.75 -2.39
C LEU A 85 3.26 -1.18 -1.04
N THR A 86 2.38 -0.41 -0.41
CA THR A 86 2.59 0.10 0.96
C THR A 86 1.72 -0.64 1.96
N LEU A 87 2.32 -1.10 3.06
CA LEU A 87 1.64 -1.73 4.19
C LEU A 87 2.15 -1.12 5.50
N GLY A 88 1.42 -0.14 6.03
CA GLY A 88 1.88 0.65 7.17
C GLY A 88 3.15 1.42 6.80
N HIS A 89 4.24 1.18 7.53
CA HIS A 89 5.56 1.76 7.25
C HIS A 89 6.46 0.87 6.36
N ALA A 90 5.98 -0.29 5.90
CA ALA A 90 6.71 -1.12 4.95
C ALA A 90 6.33 -0.75 3.52
N VAL A 91 7.32 -0.37 2.71
CA VAL A 91 7.13 -0.01 1.30
C VAL A 91 7.85 -1.04 0.42
N PHE A 92 7.11 -1.75 -0.40
CA PHE A 92 7.63 -2.74 -1.34
C PHE A 92 7.66 -2.15 -2.74
N VAL A 93 8.77 -2.31 -3.46
CA VAL A 93 8.93 -1.79 -4.82
C VAL A 93 9.57 -2.85 -5.70
N LEU A 94 9.10 -2.96 -6.95
CA LEU A 94 9.75 -3.79 -7.95
C LEU A 94 11.11 -3.20 -8.33
N ARG A 95 12.12 -4.06 -8.44
CA ARG A 95 13.48 -3.67 -8.81
C ARG A 95 13.49 -2.84 -10.09
N GLY A 96 14.11 -1.66 -10.03
CA GLY A 96 14.21 -0.72 -11.15
C GLY A 96 13.02 0.25 -11.28
N HIS A 97 12.05 0.19 -10.36
CA HIS A 97 10.90 1.09 -10.32
C HIS A 97 10.91 2.05 -9.14
N ASP A 98 11.97 2.07 -8.32
CA ASP A 98 12.19 2.95 -7.17
C ASP A 98 12.49 4.41 -7.56
N THR A 99 11.72 4.91 -8.52
CA THR A 99 11.72 6.31 -8.95
C THR A 99 11.18 7.19 -7.82
N ARG A 100 11.62 8.46 -7.79
CA ARG A 100 11.12 9.45 -6.82
C ARG A 100 9.60 9.52 -6.85
N ARG A 101 9.03 9.57 -8.06
CA ARG A 101 7.59 9.61 -8.31
C ARG A 101 6.84 8.47 -7.63
N LEU A 102 7.26 7.22 -7.86
CA LEU A 102 6.64 6.07 -7.22
C LEU A 102 6.83 6.11 -5.70
N LEU A 103 8.04 6.41 -5.22
CA LEU A 103 8.29 6.45 -3.78
C LEU A 103 7.45 7.50 -3.08
N THR A 104 7.25 8.69 -3.66
CA THR A 104 6.39 9.72 -3.09
C THR A 104 4.92 9.33 -3.06
N HIS A 105 4.45 8.57 -4.06
CA HIS A 105 3.12 7.95 -4.06
C HIS A 105 2.98 6.97 -2.88
N GLU A 106 3.92 6.04 -2.75
CA GLU A 106 3.92 5.05 -1.67
C GLU A 106 4.05 5.71 -0.28
N PHE A 107 4.89 6.72 -0.14
CA PHE A 107 5.01 7.50 1.10
C PHE A 107 3.71 8.24 1.43
N ARG A 108 2.95 8.67 0.43
CA ARG A 108 1.63 9.26 0.68
C ARG A 108 0.66 8.23 1.26
N HIS A 109 0.73 6.97 0.82
CA HIS A 109 0.01 5.89 1.51
C HIS A 109 0.50 5.66 2.94
N VAL A 110 1.81 5.76 3.22
CA VAL A 110 2.31 5.69 4.61
C VAL A 110 1.64 6.76 5.48
N HIS A 111 1.56 8.01 5.00
CA HIS A 111 0.85 9.08 5.71
C HIS A 111 -0.64 8.71 5.93
N GLN A 112 -1.32 8.19 4.92
CA GLN A 112 -2.72 7.77 5.06
C GLN A 112 -2.90 6.62 6.06
N TYR A 113 -1.93 5.69 6.17
CA TYR A 113 -1.90 4.66 7.21
C TYR A 113 -1.70 5.27 8.60
N GLU A 114 -0.82 6.27 8.74
CA GLU A 114 -0.61 6.99 10.00
C GLU A 114 -1.89 7.70 10.46
N GLU A 115 -2.58 8.39 9.56
CA GLU A 115 -3.87 9.06 9.84
C GLU A 115 -4.98 8.05 10.21
N ALA A 116 -5.00 6.88 9.56
CA ALA A 116 -5.95 5.82 9.88
C ALA A 116 -5.66 5.13 11.23
N GLY A 117 -4.44 5.22 11.73
CA GLY A 117 -4.00 4.66 13.02
C GLY A 117 -3.83 3.14 13.07
N SER A 118 -4.20 2.40 12.03
CA SER A 118 -3.95 0.96 11.91
C SER A 118 -4.06 0.47 10.47
N ILE A 119 -3.41 -0.67 10.16
CA ILE A 119 -3.54 -1.33 8.86
C ILE A 119 -5.00 -1.70 8.57
N GLY A 120 -5.72 -2.21 9.58
CA GLY A 120 -7.13 -2.59 9.44
C GLY A 120 -8.05 -1.41 9.11
N ALA A 121 -7.90 -0.28 9.78
CA ALA A 121 -8.71 0.91 9.52
C ALA A 121 -8.46 1.46 8.11
N PHE A 122 -7.20 1.53 7.68
CA PHE A 122 -6.85 1.95 6.34
C PHE A 122 -7.42 0.98 5.29
N LEU A 123 -7.17 -0.33 5.41
CA LEU A 123 -7.61 -1.31 4.42
C LEU A 123 -9.13 -1.38 4.30
N ALA A 124 -9.87 -1.25 5.41
CA ALA A 124 -11.33 -1.19 5.39
C ALA A 124 -11.81 -0.03 4.51
N ARG A 125 -11.24 1.17 4.70
CA ARG A 125 -11.58 2.36 3.92
C ARG A 125 -11.13 2.21 2.47
N TYR A 126 -9.87 1.85 2.25
CA TYR A 126 -9.25 1.75 0.93
C TYR A 126 -9.99 0.77 0.03
N LEU A 127 -10.27 -0.44 0.53
CA LEU A 127 -10.99 -1.43 -0.26
C LEU A 127 -12.46 -1.06 -0.46
N HIS A 128 -13.09 -0.35 0.49
CA HIS A 128 -14.45 0.16 0.31
C HIS A 128 -14.51 1.26 -0.76
N GLU A 129 -13.55 2.19 -0.79
CA GLU A 129 -13.45 3.21 -1.84
C GLU A 129 -13.30 2.54 -3.21
N ILE A 130 -12.39 1.58 -3.34
CA ILE A 130 -12.21 0.82 -4.58
C ILE A 130 -13.47 0.06 -4.99
N ALA A 131 -14.15 -0.60 -4.05
CA ALA A 131 -15.39 -1.32 -4.35
C ALA A 131 -16.49 -0.39 -4.85
N THR A 132 -16.50 0.86 -4.38
CA THR A 132 -17.59 1.81 -4.66
C THR A 132 -17.36 2.61 -5.94
N VAL A 133 -16.13 3.09 -6.15
CA VAL A 133 -15.81 4.01 -7.27
C VAL A 133 -14.73 3.48 -8.21
N GLY A 134 -14.16 2.31 -7.92
CA GLY A 134 -13.05 1.74 -8.70
C GLY A 134 -11.69 2.32 -8.31
N TYR A 135 -10.63 1.58 -8.64
CA TYR A 135 -9.25 1.93 -8.26
C TYR A 135 -8.83 3.33 -8.73
N HIS A 136 -9.11 3.66 -10.00
CA HIS A 136 -8.69 4.94 -10.56
C HIS A 136 -9.37 6.12 -9.88
N ASP A 137 -10.64 6.01 -9.50
CA ASP A 137 -11.39 7.14 -8.94
C ASP A 137 -11.45 7.12 -7.40
N ALA A 138 -10.78 6.14 -6.76
CA ALA A 138 -10.69 6.04 -5.31
C ALA A 138 -10.01 7.28 -4.71
N PRO A 139 -10.64 7.97 -3.73
CA PRO A 139 -10.09 9.17 -3.12
C PRO A 139 -8.66 9.02 -2.56
N LEU A 140 -8.34 7.91 -1.89
CA LEU A 140 -6.99 7.67 -1.36
C LEU A 140 -5.93 7.54 -2.46
N GLU A 141 -6.29 6.93 -3.60
CA GLU A 141 -5.44 6.83 -4.78
C GLU A 141 -5.27 8.19 -5.49
N ALA A 142 -6.34 8.97 -5.56
CA ALA A 142 -6.29 10.32 -6.13
C ALA A 142 -5.40 11.25 -5.30
N ASP A 143 -5.51 11.15 -3.97
CA ASP A 143 -4.63 11.87 -3.04
C ASP A 143 -3.16 11.42 -3.18
N ALA A 144 -2.89 10.12 -3.29
CA ALA A 144 -1.54 9.61 -3.55
C ALA A 144 -0.93 10.17 -4.85
N ARG A 145 -1.69 10.16 -5.95
CA ARG A 145 -1.26 10.73 -7.24
C ARG A 145 -0.99 12.23 -7.21
N GLN A 146 -1.71 13.00 -6.38
CA GLN A 146 -1.47 14.44 -6.23
C GLN A 146 -0.13 14.76 -5.54
N HIS A 147 0.46 13.78 -4.86
CA HIS A 147 1.73 13.89 -4.15
C HIS A 147 2.89 13.17 -4.86
N GLU A 148 2.73 12.89 -6.15
CA GLU A 148 3.79 12.34 -7.00
C GLU A 148 4.78 13.44 -7.43
N PHE A 149 6.07 13.27 -7.13
CA PHE A 149 7.12 14.22 -7.52
C PHE A 149 8.13 13.59 -8.49
N ASP A 150 8.50 14.34 -9.53
CA ASP A 150 9.54 13.95 -10.50
C ASP A 150 10.97 14.15 -9.97
#